data_AF-A0A920MKK4-F1
#
_entry.id   AF-A0A920MKK4-F1
#
_cell.length_a   1.000
_cell.length_b   1.000
_cell.length_c   1.000
_cell.angle_alpha   90.00
_cell.angle_beta   90.00
_cell.angle_gamma   90.00
#
_symmetry.space_group_name_H-M   'P 1'
#
loop_
_entity.id
_entity.type
_entity.pdbx_description
1 polymer ?
#
loop_
_entity_poly.entity_id
_entity_poly.type
_entity_poly.pdbx_seq_one_letter_code
_entity_poly.pdbx_strand_id
1 'polypeptide(L)' 'MTFGNMGGAVQPETHAQHMENVIDHGMNLQMTTDAARFTHSQNSNRLSLEHNLYTWLVGHSRERGIR' A
#
# COMPACT_ATOMS: atom_id res chain seq x y z
N MET A 1 16.62 -3.29 10.56
CA MET A 1 15.73 -3.38 9.38
C MET A 1 16.45 -2.73 8.21
N THR A 2 16.83 -3.50 7.19
CA THR A 2 17.41 -2.97 5.95
C THR A 2 16.51 -3.45 4.83
N PHE A 3 15.83 -2.53 4.16
CA PHE A 3 14.97 -2.82 3.01
C PHE A 3 15.44 -1.95 1.84
N GLY A 4 15.51 -2.55 0.66
CA GLY A 4 15.77 -1.84 -0.59
C GLY A 4 14.72 -2.28 -1.61
N ASN A 5 13.90 -1.34 -2.09
CA ASN A 5 12.92 -1.61 -3.14
C ASN A 5 13.40 -0.99 -4.46
N MET A 6 13.19 -1.66 -5.60
CA MET A 6 13.39 -1.02 -6.90
C MET A 6 12.14 -0.22 -7.25
N GLY A 7 12.25 1.11 -7.31
CA GLY A 7 11.08 1.96 -7.58
C GLY A 7 11.35 3.44 -7.82
N GLY A 8 12.61 3.89 -7.82
CA GLY A 8 12.92 5.31 -7.99
C GLY A 8 12.19 6.17 -6.95
N ALA A 9 11.35 7.11 -7.41
CA ALA A 9 10.64 8.07 -6.55
C ALA A 9 9.64 7.44 -5.55
N VAL A 10 9.20 6.19 -5.73
CA VAL A 10 8.29 5.50 -4.78
C VAL A 10 9.01 4.78 -3.64
N GLN A 11 10.36 4.80 -3.60
CA GLN A 11 11.13 4.18 -2.51
C GLN A 11 10.79 4.75 -1.12
N PRO A 12 10.73 6.08 -0.89
CA PRO A 12 10.40 6.62 0.43
C PRO A 12 8.99 6.22 0.89
N GLU A 13 8.02 6.23 -0.02
CA GLU A 13 6.64 5.81 0.26
C GLU A 13 6.57 4.32 0.61
N THR A 14 7.30 3.48 -0.12
CA THR A 14 7.37 2.04 0.16
C THR A 14 8.01 1.76 1.53
N HIS A 15 9.04 2.52 1.94
CA HIS A 15 9.62 2.37 3.27
C HIS A 15 8.65 2.77 4.38
N ALA A 16 7.88 3.85 4.19
CA ALA A 16 6.84 4.25 5.13
C ALA A 16 5.77 3.17 5.29
N GLN A 17 5.31 2.57 4.20
CA GLN A 17 4.34 1.46 4.23
C GLN A 17 4.88 0.24 5.01
N HIS A 18 6.16 -0.12 4.87
CA HIS A 18 6.74 -1.20 5.67
C HIS A 18 6.76 -0.86 7.15
N MET A 19 7.06 0.39 7.53
CA MET A 19 7.06 0.82 8.93
C MET A 19 5.65 0.84 9.52
N GLU A 20 4.67 1.37 8.79
CA GLU A 20 3.26 1.35 9.18
C GLU A 20 2.78 -0.10 9.39
N ASN A 21 3.09 -0.99 8.46
CA ASN A 21 2.70 -2.40 8.56
C ASN A 21 3.28 -3.09 9.81
N VAL A 22 4.52 -2.79 10.19
CA VAL A 22 5.12 -3.34 11.42
C VAL A 22 4.52 -2.71 12.68
N ILE A 23 4.42 -1.38 12.70
CA ILE A 23 4.10 -0.63 13.93
C ILE A 23 2.60 -0.61 14.20
N ASP A 24 1.81 -0.28 13.19
CA ASP A 24 0.37 -0.02 13.34
C ASP A 24 -0.45 -1.28 13.08
N HIS A 25 -0.05 -2.12 12.12
CA HIS A 25 -0.76 -3.35 11.77
C HIS A 25 -0.19 -4.62 12.42
N GLY A 26 0.90 -4.50 13.20
CA GLY A 26 1.52 -5.60 13.93
C GLY A 26 2.04 -6.74 13.04
N MET A 27 2.29 -6.46 11.77
CA MET A 27 2.74 -7.45 10.80
C MET A 27 4.21 -7.81 11.03
N ASN A 28 4.54 -9.08 10.83
CA ASN A 28 5.94 -9.48 10.75
C ASN A 28 6.56 -9.02 9.41
N LEU A 29 7.89 -9.10 9.30
CA LEU A 29 8.62 -8.61 8.14
C LEU A 29 8.16 -9.23 6.81
N GLN A 30 7.86 -10.53 6.76
CA GLN A 30 7.39 -11.19 5.54
C GLN A 30 5.97 -10.74 5.19
N MET A 31 5.12 -10.56 6.19
CA MET A 31 3.77 -10.02 5.99
C MET A 31 3.83 -8.60 5.44
N THR A 32 4.76 -7.77 5.89
CA THR A 32 4.87 -6.38 5.41
C THR A 32 5.22 -6.29 3.93
N THR A 33 5.98 -7.28 3.41
CA THR A 33 6.36 -7.33 2.00
C THR A 33 5.26 -7.90 1.11
N ASP A 34 4.45 -8.79 1.66
CA ASP A 34 3.33 -9.48 0.98
C ASP A 34 2.02 -8.68 1.04
N ALA A 35 1.93 -7.72 1.96
CA ALA A 35 0.83 -6.79 2.05
C ALA A 35 0.69 -5.97 0.76
N ALA A 36 -0.56 -5.78 0.34
CA ALA A 36 -0.88 -5.03 -0.86
C ALA A 36 -0.43 -3.56 -0.75
N ARG A 37 0.17 -3.04 -1.81
CA ARG A 37 0.72 -1.67 -1.84
C ARG A 37 -0.17 -0.69 -2.59
N PHE A 38 0.01 0.57 -2.26
CA PHE A 38 -0.51 1.69 -3.05
C PHE A 38 0.59 2.73 -3.27
N THR A 39 0.44 3.55 -4.30
CA THR A 39 1.34 4.68 -4.55
C THR A 39 0.54 5.89 -5.02
N HIS A 40 0.87 7.08 -4.52
CA HIS A 40 0.25 8.32 -4.96
C HIS A 40 1.24 9.25 -5.67
N SER A 41 0.94 9.58 -6.92
CA SER A 41 1.66 10.60 -7.67
C SER A 41 1.00 11.96 -7.48
N GLN A 42 1.62 12.83 -6.67
CA GLN A 42 1.14 14.20 -6.44
C GLN A 42 1.09 15.02 -7.73
N ASN A 43 2.13 14.92 -8.58
CA ASN A 43 2.22 15.69 -9.83
C ASN A 43 1.09 15.42 -10.81
N SER A 44 0.59 14.18 -10.84
CA SER A 44 -0.50 13.76 -11.72
C SER A 44 -1.82 13.54 -10.98
N ASN A 45 -1.84 13.82 -9.67
CA ASN A 45 -2.92 13.51 -8.74
C ASN A 45 -3.54 12.12 -8.97
N ARG A 46 -2.69 11.09 -9.04
CA ARG A 46 -3.11 9.73 -9.37
C ARG A 46 -2.72 8.76 -8.26
N LEU A 47 -3.73 8.10 -7.71
CA LEU A 47 -3.57 6.95 -6.82
C LEU A 47 -3.52 5.66 -7.65
N SER A 48 -2.49 4.86 -7.45
CA SER A 48 -2.34 3.53 -8.03
C SER A 48 -2.41 2.48 -6.92
N LEU A 49 -3.27 1.47 -7.10
CA LEU A 49 -3.48 0.40 -6.14
C LEU A 49 -3.07 -0.93 -6.76
N GLU A 50 -2.49 -1.82 -5.96
CA GLU A 50 -2.36 -3.22 -6.38
C GLU A 50 -3.73 -3.89 -6.55
N HIS A 51 -3.78 -4.90 -7.41
CA HIS A 51 -5.05 -5.48 -7.88
C HIS A 51 -5.90 -6.10 -6.76
N ASN A 52 -5.25 -6.78 -5.81
CA ASN A 52 -5.88 -7.32 -4.61
C ASN A 52 -6.52 -6.23 -3.75
N LEU A 53 -5.82 -5.11 -3.54
CA LEU A 53 -6.31 -3.96 -2.78
C LEU A 53 -7.48 -3.27 -3.49
N TYR A 54 -7.37 -3.05 -4.81
CA TYR A 54 -8.44 -2.47 -5.62
C TYR A 54 -9.72 -3.32 -5.55
N THR A 55 -9.58 -4.64 -5.76
CA THR A 55 -10.72 -5.57 -5.78
C THR A 55 -11.40 -5.60 -4.42
N TRP A 56 -10.62 -5.64 -3.34
CA TRP A 56 -11.14 -5.63 -1.97
C TRP A 56 -11.89 -4.32 -1.67
N LEU A 57 -11.30 -3.17 -2.01
CA LEU A 57 -11.88 -1.86 -1.72
C LEU A 57 -13.17 -1.62 -2.50
N VAL A 58 -13.20 -1.94 -3.80
CA VAL A 58 -14.41 -1.79 -4.63
C VAL A 58 -15.53 -2.73 -4.15
N GLY A 59 -15.17 -3.96 -3.74
CA GLY A 59 -16.11 -4.89 -3.12
C GLY A 59 -16.71 -4.31 -1.83
N HIS A 60 -15.86 -3.87 -0.90
CA HIS A 60 -16.30 -3.29 0.37
C HIS A 60 -17.09 -1.99 0.21
N SER A 61 -16.71 -1.11 -0.71
CA SER A 61 -17.45 0.14 -0.97
C SER A 61 -18.85 -0.13 -1.50
N ARG A 62 -19.01 -1.13 -2.37
CA ARG A 62 -20.33 -1.58 -2.85
C ARG A 62 -21.21 -2.11 -1.72
N GLU A 63 -20.64 -2.90 -0.81
CA GLU A 63 -21.36 -3.45 0.35
C GLU A 63 -21.79 -2.35 1.33
N ARG A 64 -20.98 -1.30 1.49
CA ARG A 64 -21.28 -0.17 2.40
C ARG A 64 -22.13 0.93 1.77
N GLY A 65 -22.54 0.78 0.51
CA GLY A 65 -23.35 1.78 -0.20
C GLY A 65 -22.63 3.11 -0.44
N ILE A 66 -21.30 3.13 -0.27
CA ILE A 66 -20.46 4.30 -0.52
C ILE A 66 -20.12 4.26 -2.02
N ARG A 67 -20.75 5.17 -2.77
CA ARG A 67 -20.65 5.26 -4.23
C ARG A 67 -19.48 6.14 -4.65
#